data_AF-A0A377JM57-F1
#
_entry.id   AF-A0A377JM57-F1
#
_cell.length_a   1.000
_cell.length_b   1.000
_cell.length_c   1.000
_cell.angle_alpha   90.00
_cell.angle_beta   90.00
_cell.angle_gamma   90.00
#
_symmetry.space_group_name_H-M   'P 1'
#
loop_
_entity.id
_entity.type
_entity.pdbx_description
1 polymer ?
#
loop_
_entity_poly.entity_id
_entity_poly.type
_entity_poly.pdbx_seq_one_letter_code
_entity_poly.pdbx_strand_id
1 'polypeptide(L)' 'MLSENEMKETKYVEKDFSKSYVLSASVGFVRNLSDSTAFYTKLIGKYQNLNAAYYSDSTQGYPSSSNLVGMLEFGFRGL' A
#
# COMPACT_ATOMS: atom_id res chain seq x y z
N MET A 1 1.05 51.62 -16.73
CA MET A 1 1.39 50.47 -15.87
C MET A 1 0.17 49.56 -15.86
N LEU A 2 0.18 48.53 -16.69
CA LEU A 2 -0.89 47.53 -16.81
C LEU A 2 -0.50 46.35 -15.94
N SER A 3 -1.27 46.08 -14.89
CA SER A 3 -1.01 45.01 -13.92
C SER A 3 -1.27 43.66 -14.57
N GLU A 4 -0.25 42.80 -14.53
CA GLU A 4 -0.30 41.39 -14.88
C GLU A 4 -1.41 40.67 -14.11
N ASN A 5 -2.31 40.03 -14.85
CA ASN A 5 -3.31 39.10 -14.31
C ASN A 5 -2.70 37.70 -14.39
N GLU A 6 -1.97 37.29 -13.35
CA GLU A 6 -1.54 35.90 -13.21
C GLU A 6 -2.75 35.02 -12.84
N MET A 7 -3.37 34.38 -13.83
CA MET A 7 -4.28 33.26 -13.61
C MET A 7 -3.49 32.10 -13.01
N LYS A 8 -3.60 31.90 -11.69
CA LYS A 8 -3.17 30.66 -11.04
C LYS A 8 -4.12 29.54 -11.45
N GLU A 9 -3.72 28.73 -12.43
CA GLU A 9 -4.35 27.44 -12.69
C GLU A 9 -4.24 26.58 -11.43
N THR A 10 -5.35 26.45 -10.72
CA THR A 10 -5.50 25.47 -9.65
C THR A 10 -5.62 24.11 -10.33
N LYS A 11 -4.49 23.37 -10.43
CA LYS A 11 -4.50 21.98 -10.84
C LYS A 11 -5.26 21.17 -9.79
N TYR A 12 -6.54 20.92 -10.06
CA TYR A 12 -7.31 19.94 -9.32
C TYR A 12 -6.68 18.57 -9.62
N VAL A 13 -6.03 17.98 -8.61
CA VAL A 13 -5.63 16.58 -8.68
C VAL A 13 -6.92 15.77 -8.69
N GLU A 14 -7.36 15.38 -9.87
CA GLU A 14 -8.51 14.51 -10.06
C GLU A 14 -8.22 13.21 -9.32
N LYS A 15 -8.84 13.06 -8.14
CA LYS A 15 -8.68 11.89 -7.30
C LYS A 15 -9.46 10.78 -7.99
N ASP A 16 -8.75 10.04 -8.84
CA ASP A 16 -9.31 8.97 -9.63
C ASP A 16 -9.84 7.86 -8.71
N PHE A 17 -11.15 7.92 -8.44
CA PHE A 17 -11.90 6.96 -7.62
C PHE A 17 -12.06 5.59 -8.32
N SER A 18 -11.24 5.28 -9.31
CA SER A 18 -11.16 3.97 -9.97
C SER A 18 -9.90 3.20 -9.57
N LYS A 19 -8.93 3.89 -8.95
CA LYS A 19 -7.61 3.32 -8.67
C LYS A 19 -7.59 2.61 -7.32
N SER A 20 -7.17 1.36 -7.33
CA SER A 20 -6.87 0.59 -6.12
C SER A 20 -5.47 0.93 -5.63
N TYR A 21 -5.29 1.04 -4.31
CA TYR A 21 -4.02 1.38 -3.68
C TYR A 21 -3.61 0.30 -2.68
N VAL A 22 -2.36 -0.15 -2.77
CA VAL A 22 -1.77 -1.10 -1.83
C VAL A 22 -0.52 -0.48 -1.23
N LEU A 23 -0.52 -0.28 0.08
CA LEU A 23 0.64 0.14 0.86
C LEU A 23 1.13 -1.06 1.67
N SER A 24 2.39 -1.42 1.50
CA SER A 24 3.01 -2.49 2.28
C SER A 24 4.26 -1.95 2.97
N ALA A 25 4.39 -2.19 4.26
CA ALA A 25 5.55 -1.84 5.06
C ALA A 25 5.95 -3.06 5.88
N SER A 26 7.25 -3.31 6.01
CA SER A 26 7.76 -4.37 6.87
C SER A 26 8.99 -3.91 7.61
N VAL A 27 9.06 -4.21 8.90
CA VAL A 27 10.22 -3.98 9.75
C VAL A 27 10.65 -5.31 10.36
N GLY A 28 11.94 -5.59 10.36
CA GLY A 28 12.46 -6.86 10.84
C GLY A 28 13.70 -6.68 11.71
N PHE A 29 13.88 -7.63 12.61
CA PHE A 29 15.05 -7.79 13.44
C PHE A 29 15.63 -9.18 13.21
N VAL A 30 16.95 -9.25 13.06
CA VAL A 30 17.70 -10.49 12.86
C VAL A 30 18.75 -10.59 13.95
N ARG A 31 18.85 -11.75 14.58
CA ARG A 31 19.87 -12.08 15.57
C ARG A 31 20.64 -13.32 15.13
N ASN A 32 21.94 -13.18 15.00
CA ASN A 32 22.83 -14.31 14.77
C ASN A 32 22.94 -15.13 16.07
N LEU A 33 22.64 -16.42 15.99
CA LEU A 33 22.81 -17.39 17.08
C LEU A 33 24.15 -18.11 16.96
N SER A 34 24.62 -18.33 15.73
CA SER A 34 25.93 -18.89 15.38
C SER A 34 26.34 -18.42 13.98
N ASP A 35 27.53 -18.81 13.51
CA ASP A 35 28.02 -18.48 12.16
C ASP A 35 27.16 -19.04 11.03
N SER A 36 26.33 -20.05 11.32
CA SER A 36 25.45 -20.74 10.35
C SER A 36 23.97 -20.55 10.64
N THR A 37 23.57 -20.06 11.82
CA THR A 37 22.17 -19.94 12.23
C THR A 37 21.82 -18.53 12.69
N ALA A 38 20.79 -17.95 12.08
CA ALA A 38 20.18 -16.71 12.52
C ALA A 38 18.71 -16.91 12.86
N PHE A 39 18.24 -16.29 13.92
CA PHE A 39 16.82 -16.14 14.21
C PHE A 39 16.36 -14.78 13.70
N TYR A 40 15.19 -14.72 13.08
CA TYR A 40 14.61 -13.47 12.63
C TYR A 40 13.15 -13.34 13.06
N THR A 41 12.76 -12.09 13.31
CA THR A 41 11.38 -11.68 13.56
C THR A 41 11.07 -10.51 12.64
N LYS A 42 9.92 -10.51 11.99
CA LYS A 42 9.50 -9.48 11.05
C LYS A 42 8.04 -9.14 11.29
N LEU A 43 7.76 -7.86 11.45
CA LEU A 43 6.42 -7.30 11.46
C LEU A 43 6.11 -6.79 10.05
N ILE A 44 5.04 -7.29 9.46
CA ILE A 44 4.58 -6.93 8.12
C ILE A 44 3.20 -6.30 8.27
N GLY A 45 3.07 -5.05 7.84
CA GLY A 45 1.80 -4.34 7.72
C GLY A 45 1.45 -4.17 6.25
N LYS A 46 0.24 -4.56 5.88
CA LYS A 46 -0.30 -4.36 4.53
C LYS A 46 -1.65 -3.66 4.62
N TYR A 47 -1.76 -2.50 4.00
CA TYR A 47 -3.02 -1.81 3.80
C TYR A 47 -3.41 -1.90 2.33
N GLN A 48 -4.61 -2.38 2.06
CA GLN A 48 -5.17 -2.53 0.72
C GLN A 48 -6.49 -1.79 0.68
N ASN A 49 -6.60 -0.81 -0.20
CA ASN A 49 -7.85 -0.15 -0.55
C ASN A 49 -8.17 -0.54 -1.99
N LEU A 50 -9.03 -1.53 -2.14
CA LEU A 50 -9.53 -2.00 -3.42
C LEU A 50 -10.79 -1.22 -3.74
N ASN A 51 -10.77 -0.52 -4.88
CA ASN A 51 -11.93 0.21 -5.33
C ASN A 51 -12.86 -0.70 -6.13
N ALA A 52 -14.15 -0.35 -6.15
CA ALA A 52 -15.14 -1.12 -6.89
C ALA A 52 -14.88 -1.00 -8.39
N ALA A 53 -14.55 -2.13 -9.03
CA ALA A 53 -14.49 -2.21 -10.48
C ALA A 53 -15.91 -2.47 -11.00
N TYR A 54 -16.58 -1.43 -11.50
CA TYR A 54 -17.83 -1.58 -12.24
C TYR A 54 -17.48 -1.85 -13.70
N TYR A 55 -17.71 -3.08 -14.16
CA TYR A 55 -17.67 -3.37 -15.58
C TYR A 55 -18.84 -2.65 -16.26
N SER A 56 -18.59 -2.08 -17.44
CA SER A 56 -19.55 -1.23 -18.18
C SER A 56 -20.86 -1.95 -18.54
N ASP A 57 -20.93 -3.28 -18.40
CA ASP A 57 -22.14 -4.09 -18.50
C ASP A 57 -22.65 -4.47 -17.09
N SER A 58 -23.45 -3.56 -16.56
CA SER A 58 -24.26 -3.57 -15.34
C SER A 58 -24.78 -4.91 -14.79
N THR A 59 -23.93 -5.80 -14.24
CA THR A 59 -24.43 -6.83 -13.29
C THR A 59 -23.40 -7.48 -12.36
N GLN A 60 -22.10 -7.23 -12.47
CA GLN A 60 -21.12 -7.84 -11.57
C GLN A 60 -19.96 -6.89 -11.28
N GLY A 61 -20.06 -6.17 -10.16
CA GLY A 61 -18.96 -5.36 -9.64
C GLY A 61 -18.32 -6.06 -8.45
N TYR A 62 -16.99 -6.09 -8.38
CA TYR A 62 -16.32 -6.43 -7.14
C TYR A 62 -16.55 -5.29 -6.14
N PRO A 63 -17.11 -5.54 -4.95
CA PRO A 63 -17.34 -4.50 -3.97
C PRO A 63 -16.02 -3.86 -3.55
N SER A 64 -16.05 -2.55 -3.31
CA SER A 64 -14.91 -1.87 -2.72
C SER A 64 -14.64 -2.46 -1.34
N SER A 65 -13.38 -2.77 -1.06
CA SER A 65 -12.97 -3.32 0.22
C SER A 65 -11.70 -2.65 0.69
N SER A 66 -11.68 -2.31 1.98
CA SER A 66 -10.50 -1.83 2.66
C SER A 66 -10.07 -2.90 3.65
N ASN A 67 -8.87 -3.44 3.44
CA ASN A 67 -8.30 -4.48 4.27
C ASN A 67 -7.00 -3.97 4.88
N LEU A 68 -6.90 -4.07 6.20
CA LEU A 68 -5.66 -3.89 6.94
C LEU A 68 -5.24 -5.27 7.46
N VAL A 69 -4.04 -5.71 7.07
CA VAL A 69 -3.47 -6.99 7.48
C VAL A 69 -2.17 -6.72 8.23
N GLY A 70 -2.09 -7.23 9.45
CA GLY A 70 -0.86 -7.30 10.23
C GLY A 70 -0.42 -8.76 10.33
N MET A 71 0.86 -9.02 10.06
CA MET A 71 1.46 -10.34 10.20
C MET A 71 2.77 -10.24 10.97
N LEU A 72 2.94 -11.13 11.93
CA LEU A 72 4.22 -11.38 12.59
C LEU A 72 4.81 -12.67 12.02
N GLU A 73 5.99 -12.55 11.42
CA GLU A 73 6.74 -13.64 10.85
C GLU A 73 7.95 -13.93 11.73
N PHE A 74 8.07 -15.16 12.21
CA PHE A 74 9.22 -15.64 12.97
C PHE A 74 9.85 -16.80 12.23
N GLY A 75 11.17 -16.87 12.21
CA GLY A 75 11.84 -17.98 11.55
C GLY A 75 13.29 -18.12 11.95
N PHE A 76 13.82 -19.29 11.62
CA PHE A 76 15.23 -19.59 11.67
C PHE A 76 15.75 -19.61 10.23
N ARG A 77 16.83 -18.89 9.99
CA ARG A 77 17.58 -18.92 8.74
C ARG A 77 18.89 -19.64 9.02
N GLY A 78 18.93 -20.91 8.64
CA GLY A 78 20.14 -21.72 8.57
C GLY A 78 20.73 -21.69 7.16
N LEU A 79 22.05 -21.78 7.05
CA LEU A 79 22.78 -22.00 5.80
C LEU A 79 22.78 -23.48 5.42
#